data_AF-A0A5J5E3R9-F1
#
_entry.id   AF-A0A5J5E3R9-F1
#
_cell.length_a   1.000
_cell.length_b   1.000
_cell.length_c   1.000
_cell.angle_alpha   90.00
_cell.angle_beta   90.00
_cell.angle_gamma   90.00
#
_symmetry.space_group_name_H-M   'P 1'
#
loop_
_entity.id
_entity.type
_entity.pdbx_description
1 polymer ?
#
loop_
_entity_poly.entity_id
_entity_poly.type
_entity_poly.pdbx_seq_one_letter_code
_entity_poly.pdbx_strand_id
1 'polypeptide(L)'
;MALIQINVPDDIKERADAAFARNGITTPMAMKMMVTQVANENRTPFDGIFSNGTSRELTEDMRRDMIFAEAQEYGLIPDDATDARVIPNAD
;
A
#
# COMPACT_ATOMS: atom_id res chain seq x y z
N MET A 1 5.54 16.24 32.76
CA MET A 1 5.08 14.93 32.22
C MET A 1 3.59 15.03 31.94
N ALA A 2 3.11 14.44 30.85
CA ALA A 2 1.70 14.39 30.48
C ALA A 2 1.20 12.94 30.47
N LEU A 3 -0.09 12.74 30.80
CA LEU A 3 -0.75 11.44 30.76
C LEU A 3 -1.63 11.37 29.51
N ILE A 4 -1.55 10.25 28.79
CA ILE A 4 -2.44 9.94 27.67
C ILE A 4 -3.39 8.84 28.13
N GLN A 5 -4.70 9.11 28.09
CA GLN A 5 -5.75 8.15 28.38
C GLN A 5 -6.59 7.95 27.12
N ILE A 6 -6.85 6.68 26.78
CA ILE A 6 -7.65 6.29 25.63
C ILE A 6 -8.70 5.28 26.07
N ASN A 7 -9.89 5.36 25.51
CA ASN A 7 -10.93 4.36 25.68
C ASN A 7 -10.89 3.41 24.48
N VAL A 8 -10.76 2.12 24.74
CA VAL A 8 -10.71 1.05 23.75
C VAL A 8 -11.52 -0.12 24.31
N PRO A 9 -12.32 -0.82 23.49
CA PRO A 9 -13.00 -2.04 23.91
C PRO A 9 -12.05 -3.07 24.53
N ASP A 10 -12.52 -3.78 25.55
CA ASP A 10 -11.69 -4.69 26.33
C ASP A 10 -11.09 -5.82 25.48
N ASP A 11 -11.87 -6.37 24.54
CA ASP A 11 -11.42 -7.43 23.63
C ASP A 11 -10.28 -6.96 22.71
N ILE A 12 -10.35 -5.72 22.22
CA ILE A 12 -9.30 -5.11 21.40
C ILE A 12 -8.04 -4.88 22.24
N LYS A 13 -8.21 -4.40 23.48
CA LYS A 13 -7.10 -4.20 24.41
C LYS A 13 -6.38 -5.51 24.71
N GLU A 14 -7.10 -6.57 25.04
CA GLU A 14 -6.52 -7.89 25.35
C GLU A 14 -5.73 -8.45 24.16
N ARG A 15 -6.30 -8.34 22.96
CA ARG A 15 -5.64 -8.80 21.72
C ARG A 15 -4.39 -7.99 21.40
N ALA A 16 -4.44 -6.67 21.59
CA ALA A 16 -3.29 -5.79 21.39
C ALA A 16 -2.18 -6.11 22.40
N ASP A 17 -2.52 -6.24 23.68
CA ASP A 17 -1.58 -6.60 24.74
C ASP A 17 -0.88 -7.94 24.43
N ALA A 18 -1.64 -8.96 24.00
CA ALA A 18 -1.09 -10.25 23.61
C ALA A 18 -0.15 -10.15 22.39
N ALA A 19 -0.50 -9.33 21.40
CA ALA A 19 0.34 -9.12 20.21
C ALA A 19 1.65 -8.40 20.55
N PHE A 20 1.61 -7.37 21.40
CA PHE A 20 2.79 -6.65 21.84
C PHE A 20 3.67 -7.48 22.77
N ALA A 21 3.06 -8.27 23.67
CA ALA A 21 3.78 -9.17 24.58
C ALA A 21 4.59 -10.24 23.82
N ARG A 22 4.09 -10.74 22.68
CA ARG A 22 4.87 -11.64 21.79
C ARG A 22 6.17 -11.01 21.30
N ASN A 23 6.20 -9.70 21.19
CA ASN A 23 7.37 -8.92 20.78
C ASN A 23 8.15 -8.35 21.99
N GLY A 24 7.85 -8.79 23.21
CA GLY A 24 8.55 -8.39 24.43
C GLY A 24 8.27 -6.96 24.90
N ILE A 25 7.22 -6.31 24.40
CA ILE A 25 6.86 -4.94 24.77
C ILE A 25 5.44 -4.85 25.31
N THR A 26 5.17 -3.81 26.10
CA THR A 26 3.82 -3.52 26.61
C THR A 26 3.11 -2.52 25.71
N THR A 27 1.77 -2.52 25.73
CA THR A 27 0.96 -1.56 24.97
C THR A 27 1.31 -0.09 25.28
N PRO A 28 1.51 0.34 26.54
CA PRO A 28 1.98 1.69 26.83
C PRO A 28 3.35 2.01 26.23
N MET A 29 4.25 1.03 26.16
CA MET A 29 5.57 1.20 25.55
C MET A 29 5.45 1.37 24.03
N ALA A 30 4.63 0.56 23.37
CA ALA A 30 4.32 0.71 21.95
C ALA A 30 3.70 2.08 21.64
N MET A 31 2.73 2.54 22.44
CA MET A 31 2.12 3.86 22.30
C MET A 31 3.14 4.99 22.50
N LYS A 32 4.05 4.86 23.47
CA LYS A 32 5.13 5.82 23.67
C LYS A 32 6.05 5.90 22.45
N MET A 33 6.46 4.75 21.90
CA MET A 33 7.30 4.71 20.70
C MET A 33 6.59 5.37 19.52
N MET A 34 5.32 5.04 19.31
CA MET A 34 4.49 5.62 18.25
C MET A 34 4.40 7.15 18.35
N VAL A 35 4.00 7.68 19.51
CA VAL A 35 3.84 9.13 19.71
C VAL A 35 5.18 9.85 19.54
N THR A 36 6.29 9.22 19.97
CA THR A 36 7.64 9.78 19.79
C THR A 36 8.02 9.84 18.31
N GLN A 37 7.76 8.79 17.54
CA GLN A 37 8.04 8.75 16.10
C GLN A 37 7.24 9.82 15.36
N VAL A 38 5.93 9.92 15.63
CA VAL A 38 5.05 10.91 15.00
C VAL A 38 5.55 12.34 15.27
N ALA A 39 5.96 12.63 16.51
CA ALA A 39 6.47 13.94 16.89
C ALA A 39 7.80 14.30 16.19
N ASN A 40 8.67 13.30 15.95
CA ASN A 40 9.97 13.53 15.33
C ASN A 40 9.91 13.59 13.80
N GLU A 41 9.06 12.77 13.19
CA GLU A 41 9.03 12.57 11.73
C GLU A 41 7.92 13.34 11.03
N ASN A 42 6.96 13.91 11.77
CA ASN A 42 5.73 14.52 11.25
C ASN A 42 4.96 13.59 10.30
N ARG A 43 5.11 12.28 10.49
CA ARG A 43 4.45 11.23 9.71
C ARG A 43 3.80 10.22 10.65
N THR A 44 2.62 9.74 10.28
CA THR A 44 1.93 8.71 11.05
C THR A 44 2.51 7.34 10.70
N PRO A 45 2.52 6.37 11.63
CA PRO A 45 2.89 4.98 11.31
C PRO A 45 1.97 4.35 10.25
N PHE A 46 0.85 4.99 9.92
CA PHE A 46 -0.10 4.54 8.91
C PHE A 46 0.11 5.21 7.55
N ASP A 47 1.01 6.20 7.45
CA ASP A 47 1.31 6.89 6.20
C ASP A 47 1.92 5.92 5.19
N GLY A 48 1.19 5.66 4.10
CA GLY A 48 1.63 4.76 3.04
C GLY A 48 1.12 3.32 3.16
N ILE A 49 0.37 2.95 4.21
CA ILE A 49 -0.23 1.61 4.34
C ILE A 49 -1.19 1.30 3.20
N PHE A 50 -1.97 2.29 2.74
CA PHE A 50 -2.87 2.13 1.60
C PHE A 50 -2.19 2.41 0.25
N SER A 51 -0.91 2.76 0.28
CA SER A 51 -0.11 3.14 -0.89
C SER A 51 0.88 2.06 -1.29
N ASN A 52 1.25 1.15 -0.38
CA ASN A 52 2.29 0.15 -0.62
C ASN A 52 1.69 -1.24 -0.86
N GLY A 53 1.80 -1.72 -2.09
CA GLY A 53 1.48 -3.07 -2.50
C GLY A 53 0.78 -3.04 -3.85
N THR A 54 -0.49 -3.42 -3.87
CA THR A 54 -1.25 -3.64 -5.09
C THR A 54 -1.54 -2.37 -5.88
N SER A 55 -1.91 -1.26 -5.21
CA SER A 55 -2.36 -0.06 -5.92
C SER A 55 -1.24 0.65 -6.68
N ARG A 56 0.01 0.64 -6.17
CA ARG A 56 1.14 1.23 -6.89
C ARG A 56 1.56 0.39 -8.08
N GLU A 57 1.71 -0.93 -7.90
CA GLU A 57 2.05 -1.83 -9.01
C GLU A 57 0.98 -1.74 -10.12
N LEU A 58 -0.31 -1.82 -9.76
CA LEU A 58 -1.42 -1.62 -10.70
C LEU A 58 -1.37 -0.25 -11.39
N THR A 59 -1.05 0.82 -10.66
CA THR A 59 -0.98 2.17 -11.26
C THR A 59 0.24 2.33 -12.18
N GLU A 60 1.37 1.71 -11.85
CA GLU A 60 2.56 1.70 -12.72
C GLU A 60 2.32 0.88 -13.99
N ASP A 61 1.68 -0.28 -13.87
CA ASP A 61 1.34 -1.13 -15.02
C ASP A 61 0.33 -0.43 -15.93
N MET A 62 -0.75 0.14 -15.37
CA MET A 62 -1.71 0.94 -16.14
C MET A 62 -1.07 2.16 -16.81
N ARG A 63 -0.11 2.81 -16.14
CA ARG A 63 0.63 3.93 -16.74
C ARG A 63 1.49 3.46 -17.91
N ARG A 64 2.18 2.33 -17.78
CA ARG A 64 3.01 1.76 -18.84
C ARG A 64 2.17 1.36 -20.04
N ASP A 65 1.04 0.69 -19.82
CA ASP A 65 0.12 0.28 -20.88
C ASP A 65 -0.45 1.50 -21.61
N MET A 66 -0.83 2.56 -20.89
CA MET A 66 -1.31 3.81 -21.50
C MET A 66 -0.24 4.48 -22.37
N ILE A 67 1.00 4.56 -21.89
CA ILE A 67 2.13 5.14 -22.65
C ILE A 67 2.45 4.27 -23.87
N PHE A 68 2.37 2.94 -23.73
CA PHE A 68 2.61 2.01 -24.82
C PHE A 68 1.56 2.16 -25.92
N ALA A 69 0.27 2.18 -25.56
CA ALA A 69 -0.82 2.43 -26.50
C ALA A 69 -0.70 3.79 -27.19
N GLU A 70 -0.34 4.85 -26.45
CA GLU A 70 -0.08 6.17 -27.02
C GLU A 70 1.09 6.14 -28.02
N ALA A 71 2.18 5.42 -27.70
CA ALA A 71 3.32 5.28 -28.60
C ALA A 71 3.00 4.47 -29.87
N GLN A 72 2.10 3.49 -29.78
CA GLN A 72 1.56 2.78 -30.96
C GLN A 72 0.74 3.72 -31.84
N GLU A 73 -0.13 4.56 -31.25
CA GLU A 73 -0.96 5.53 -31.98
C GLU A 73 -0.11 6.58 -32.71
N TYR A 74 0.97 7.06 -32.10
CA TYR A 74 1.92 7.98 -32.74
C TYR A 74 2.86 7.30 -33.74
N GLY A 75 2.80 5.98 -33.91
CA GLY A 75 3.67 5.21 -34.81
C GLY A 75 5.14 5.16 -34.36
N LEU A 76 5.42 5.42 -33.08
CA LEU A 76 6.77 5.33 -32.50
C LEU A 76 7.20 3.87 -32.27
N ILE A 77 6.23 2.98 -32.07
CA ILE A 77 6.42 1.53 -31.96
C ILE A 77 5.42 0.80 -32.87
N PRO A 78 5.75 -0.43 -33.33
CA PRO A 78 4.86 -1.21 -34.18
C PRO A 78 3.54 -1.52 -33.46
N ASP A 79 2.44 -1.34 -34.18
CA ASP A 79 1.14 -1.87 -33.77
C ASP A 79 1.19 -3.40 -33.81
N ASP A 80 0.90 -4.03 -32.67
CA ASP A 80 0.85 -5.48 -32.50
C ASP A 80 -0.57 -6.04 -32.65
N ALA A 81 -1.55 -5.20 -32.98
CA ALA A 81 -2.88 -5.64 -33.35
C ALA A 81 -2.84 -6.57 -34.56
N THR A 82 -3.44 -7.75 -34.42
CA THR A 82 -3.67 -8.66 -35.54
C THR A 82 -4.79 -8.12 -36.41
N ASP A 83 -4.63 -8.20 -37.75
CA ASP A 83 -5.71 -7.83 -38.67
C ASP A 83 -6.94 -8.69 -38.36
N ALA A 84 -8.06 -8.06 -38.03
CA ALA A 84 -9.30 -8.74 -37.67
C ALA A 84 -9.86 -9.63 -38.80
N ARG A 85 -9.32 -9.54 -40.02
CA ARG A 85 -9.63 -10.44 -41.15
C ARG A 85 -8.84 -11.74 -41.14
N VAL A 86 -7.82 -11.86 -40.30
CA VAL A 86 -6.97 -13.04 -40.16
C VAL A 86 -7.24 -13.67 -38.80
N ILE A 87 -7.99 -14.77 -38.78
CA ILE A 87 -8.20 -15.55 -37.55
C ILE A 87 -6.89 -16.31 -37.28
N PRO A 88 -6.17 -16.03 -36.18
CA PRO A 88 -4.98 -16.80 -35.84
C PRO A 88 -5.44 -18.21 -35.42
N ASN A 89 -4.93 -19.24 -36.08
CA ASN A 89 -5.24 -20.66 -35.85
C ASN A 89 -6.65 -21.12 -36.25
N ALA A 90 -7.09 -20.80 -37.47
CA ALA A 90 -8.17 -21.52 -38.13
C ALA A 90 -7.61 -22.74 -38.90
N ASP A 91 -7.23 -23.78 -38.16
CA ASP A 91 -7.07 -25.16 -38.65
C ASP A 91 -7.75 -26.09 -37.64
#